data_AF-A0A8T4LKZ1-F1
#
_entry.id   AF-A0A8T4LKZ1-F1
#
_cell.length_a   1.000
_cell.length_b   1.000
_cell.length_c   1.000
_cell.angle_alpha   90.00
_cell.angle_beta   90.00
_cell.angle_gamma   90.00
#
_symmetry.space_group_name_H-M   'P 1'
#
loop_
_entity.id
_entity.type
_entity.pdbx_description
1 polymer ?
#
loop_
_entity_poly.entity_id
_entity_poly.type
_entity_poly.pdbx_seq_one_letter_code
_entity_poly.pdbx_strand_id
1 'polypeptide(L)'
;MRRIYLLVILMALFIAGCFHEPKVKDCGTDEVCFQEAAKTCGPAKFKKTQESGTMEFLLKGFEGDKCVLNMKVVDSPVALLKDKEMNCKIPVEEAARLSKGSAMDTSTIMGWCSGSLIDLLKSLGAVS
;
A
#
# COMPACT_ATOMS: atom_id res chain seq x y z
N MET A 1 39.58 -25.96 10.64
CA MET A 1 38.96 -26.04 9.30
C MET A 1 37.51 -26.51 9.31
N ARG A 2 37.16 -27.62 9.97
CA ARG A 2 35.77 -28.17 10.02
C ARG A 2 34.70 -27.20 10.56
N ARG A 3 35.04 -26.34 11.53
CA ARG A 3 34.13 -25.31 12.09
C ARG A 3 33.86 -24.14 11.13
N ILE A 4 34.81 -23.83 10.23
CA ILE A 4 34.67 -22.73 9.27
C ILE A 4 33.70 -23.14 8.15
N TYR A 5 33.80 -24.38 7.66
CA TYR A 5 32.85 -24.92 6.68
C TYR A 5 31.40 -24.94 7.20
N LEU A 6 31.21 -25.29 8.48
CA LEU A 6 29.88 -25.26 9.10
C LEU A 6 29.29 -23.85 9.14
N LEU A 7 30.10 -22.82 9.46
CA LEU A 7 29.66 -21.43 9.47
C LEU A 7 29.31 -20.91 8.06
N VAL A 8 30.09 -21.29 7.05
CA VAL A 8 29.84 -20.88 5.65
C VAL A 8 28.55 -21.53 5.11
N ILE A 9 28.30 -22.80 5.43
CA ILE A 9 27.06 -23.50 5.05
C ILE A 9 25.85 -22.91 5.77
N LEU A 10 25.97 -22.57 7.05
CA LEU A 10 24.90 -21.94 7.83
C LEU A 10 24.56 -20.53 7.30
N MET A 11 25.57 -19.74 6.93
CA MET A 11 25.35 -18.46 6.27
C MET A 11 24.64 -18.65 4.92
N ALA A 12 25.09 -19.59 4.08
CA ALA A 12 24.50 -19.84 2.77
C ALA A 12 23.01 -20.27 2.84
N LEU A 13 22.63 -21.06 3.86
CA LEU A 13 21.24 -21.44 4.10
C LEU A 13 20.37 -20.26 4.55
N PHE A 14 20.92 -19.30 5.28
CA PHE A 14 20.21 -18.07 5.67
C PHE A 14 19.93 -17.16 4.47
N ILE A 15 20.84 -17.05 3.49
CA ILE A 15 20.64 -16.18 2.31
C ILE A 15 19.56 -16.75 1.37
N ALA A 16 19.45 -18.07 1.28
CA ALA A 16 18.46 -18.74 0.42
C ALA A 16 17.01 -18.66 0.97
N GLY A 17 16.83 -18.45 2.28
CA GLY A 17 15.52 -18.45 2.93
C GLY A 17 14.74 -17.14 2.91
N CYS A 18 15.38 -16.00 2.59
CA CYS A 18 14.82 -14.67 2.84
C CYS A 18 14.22 -13.95 1.63
N PHE A 19 14.28 -14.51 0.41
CA PHE A 19 13.85 -13.82 -0.80
C PHE A 19 12.71 -14.54 -1.53
N HIS A 20 11.56 -14.66 -0.88
CA HIS A 20 10.30 -14.74 -1.62
C HIS A 20 9.62 -13.38 -1.51
N GLU A 21 9.87 -12.51 -2.50
CA GLU A 21 9.02 -11.33 -2.67
C GLU A 21 7.57 -11.81 -2.81
N PRO A 22 6.65 -11.33 -1.98
CA PRO A 22 5.28 -11.78 -2.04
C PRO A 22 4.69 -11.39 -3.39
N LYS A 23 4.15 -12.36 -4.12
CA LYS A 23 3.50 -12.14 -5.41
C LYS A 23 2.35 -11.16 -5.22
N VAL A 24 2.47 -9.96 -5.80
CA VAL A 24 1.41 -8.95 -5.77
C VAL A 24 0.21 -9.48 -6.58
N LYS A 25 -0.95 -9.61 -5.93
CA LYS A 25 -2.19 -10.03 -6.59
C LYS A 25 -2.74 -8.88 -7.43
N ASP A 26 -2.81 -9.05 -8.75
CA ASP A 26 -3.47 -8.07 -9.62
C ASP A 26 -4.99 -8.28 -9.59
N CYS A 27 -5.71 -7.32 -9.01
CA CYS A 27 -7.17 -7.32 -8.96
C CYS A 27 -7.80 -6.52 -10.10
N GLY A 28 -7.01 -5.85 -10.96
CA GLY A 28 -7.56 -5.04 -12.05
C GLY A 28 -8.54 -3.99 -11.53
N THR A 29 -9.82 -4.13 -11.89
CA THR A 29 -10.94 -3.28 -11.43
C THR A 29 -11.90 -3.99 -10.47
N ASP A 30 -11.56 -5.18 -9.99
CA ASP A 30 -12.36 -5.94 -9.03
C ASP A 30 -12.14 -5.41 -7.61
N GLU A 31 -13.09 -4.60 -7.14
CA GLU A 31 -13.05 -4.03 -5.79
C GLU A 31 -13.14 -5.10 -4.70
N VAL A 32 -13.89 -6.18 -4.93
CA VAL A 32 -14.05 -7.27 -3.94
C VAL A 32 -12.73 -8.01 -3.77
N CYS A 33 -12.04 -8.31 -4.87
CA CYS A 33 -10.70 -8.90 -4.84
C CYS A 33 -9.72 -8.06 -4.01
N PHE A 34 -9.74 -6.74 -4.19
CA PHE A 34 -8.86 -5.83 -3.47
C PHE A 34 -9.21 -5.73 -1.99
N GLN A 35 -10.50 -5.64 -1.66
CA GLN A 35 -10.98 -5.63 -0.26
C GLN A 35 -10.63 -6.93 0.48
N GLU A 36 -10.68 -8.08 -0.20
CA GLU A 36 -10.23 -9.36 0.38
C GLU A 36 -8.74 -9.37 0.68
N ALA A 37 -7.91 -8.81 -0.21
CA ALA A 37 -6.48 -8.65 0.07
C ALA A 37 -6.23 -7.63 1.19
N ALA A 38 -6.98 -6.52 1.23
CA ALA A 38 -6.87 -5.51 2.28
C ALA A 38 -7.17 -6.05 3.68
N LYS A 39 -8.11 -6.99 3.82
CA LYS A 39 -8.41 -7.66 5.11
C LYS A 39 -7.19 -8.30 5.76
N THR A 40 -6.30 -8.87 4.96
CA THR A 40 -5.09 -9.55 5.43
C THR A 40 -3.84 -8.71 5.23
N CYS A 41 -3.99 -7.45 4.82
CA CYS A 41 -2.91 -6.63 4.27
C CYS A 41 -2.03 -7.43 3.30
N GLY A 42 -2.65 -8.21 2.43
CA GLY A 42 -1.96 -9.00 1.41
C GLY A 42 -1.54 -8.12 0.24
N PRO A 43 -0.36 -8.32 -0.36
CA PRO A 43 0.07 -7.48 -1.48
C PRO A 43 -0.88 -7.59 -2.67
N ALA A 44 -1.46 -6.48 -3.10
CA ALA A 44 -2.46 -6.44 -4.15
C ALA A 44 -2.49 -5.10 -4.90
N LYS A 45 -2.93 -5.12 -6.15
CA LYS A 45 -3.03 -3.95 -7.02
C LYS A 45 -4.45 -3.81 -7.57
N PHE A 46 -4.97 -2.59 -7.56
CA PHE A 46 -6.32 -2.26 -8.01
C PHE A 46 -6.31 -0.91 -8.73
N LYS A 47 -7.16 -0.76 -9.74
CA LYS A 47 -7.33 0.48 -10.50
C LYS A 47 -8.80 0.87 -10.48
N LYS A 48 -9.07 2.13 -10.15
CA LYS A 48 -10.41 2.72 -10.19
C LYS A 48 -10.41 3.89 -11.16
N THR A 49 -11.23 3.79 -12.20
CA THR A 49 -11.49 4.88 -13.15
C THR A 49 -12.84 5.50 -12.84
N GLN A 50 -12.85 6.82 -12.68
CA GLN A 50 -14.03 7.66 -12.49
C GLN A 50 -13.96 8.87 -13.42
N GLU A 51 -15.02 9.69 -13.49
CA GLU A 51 -15.02 10.93 -14.28
C GLU A 51 -13.88 11.89 -13.91
N SER A 52 -13.42 11.84 -12.65
CA SER A 52 -12.31 12.64 -12.13
C SER A 52 -10.91 12.07 -12.43
N GLY A 53 -10.83 10.95 -13.13
CA GLY A 53 -9.57 10.32 -13.55
C GLY A 53 -9.41 8.87 -13.10
N THR A 54 -8.21 8.33 -13.31
CA THR A 54 -7.83 6.97 -12.93
C THR A 54 -6.86 7.00 -11.76
N MET A 55 -7.20 6.30 -10.68
CA MET A 55 -6.31 6.06 -9.55
C MET A 55 -5.90 4.58 -9.49
N GLU A 56 -4.62 4.36 -9.21
CA GLU A 56 -4.04 3.06 -8.93
C GLU A 56 -3.75 2.94 -7.44
N PHE A 57 -4.17 1.83 -6.86
CA PHE A 57 -4.00 1.46 -5.46
C PHE A 57 -3.09 0.24 -5.41
N LEU A 58 -1.98 0.34 -4.70
CA LEU A 58 -1.01 -0.72 -4.49
C LEU A 58 -0.84 -0.98 -3.00
N LEU A 59 -1.39 -2.09 -2.55
CA LEU A 59 -1.17 -2.64 -1.22
C LEU A 59 0.16 -3.39 -1.25
N LYS A 60 1.17 -2.92 -0.51
CA LYS A 60 2.51 -3.55 -0.45
C LYS A 60 2.61 -4.64 0.61
N GLY A 61 1.70 -4.62 1.57
CA GLY A 61 1.65 -5.54 2.69
C GLY A 61 2.12 -4.92 4.00
N PHE A 62 2.47 -5.78 4.95
CA PHE A 62 2.93 -5.34 6.28
C PHE A 62 4.36 -4.84 6.26
N GLU A 63 4.57 -3.67 6.86
CA GLU A 63 5.87 -3.14 7.27
C GLU A 63 5.83 -2.96 8.79
N GLY A 64 6.23 -3.99 9.53
CA GLY A 64 6.03 -4.05 10.98
C GLY A 64 4.55 -4.21 11.35
N ASP A 65 4.04 -3.29 12.18
CA ASP A 65 2.64 -3.20 12.64
C ASP A 65 1.76 -2.31 11.74
N LYS A 66 2.25 -1.96 10.55
CA LYS A 66 1.56 -1.06 9.63
C LYS A 66 1.31 -1.73 8.29
N CYS A 67 0.11 -1.54 7.80
CA CYS A 67 -0.29 -1.91 6.46
C CYS A 67 0.04 -0.78 5.49
N VAL A 68 0.85 -1.06 4.47
CA VAL A 68 1.37 -0.06 3.54
C VAL A 68 0.54 -0.02 2.26
N LEU A 69 -0.13 1.10 2.02
CA LEU A 69 -0.94 1.37 0.84
C LEU A 69 -0.35 2.55 0.07
N ASN A 70 0.06 2.33 -1.17
CA ASN A 70 0.42 3.40 -2.10
C ASN A 70 -0.77 3.70 -3.02
N MET A 71 -1.05 4.98 -3.22
CA MET A 71 -2.09 5.46 -4.12
C MET A 71 -1.45 6.43 -5.11
N LYS A 72 -1.66 6.19 -6.40
CA LYS A 72 -1.10 6.99 -7.48
C LYS A 72 -2.20 7.42 -8.44
N VAL A 73 -2.21 8.71 -8.80
CA VAL A 73 -3.05 9.23 -9.87
C VAL A 73 -2.37 8.89 -11.21
N VAL A 74 -3.00 7.99 -11.98
CA VAL A 74 -2.53 7.58 -13.31
C VAL A 74 -2.98 8.58 -14.36
N ASP A 75 -4.23 9.04 -14.25
CA ASP A 75 -4.81 10.02 -15.15
C ASP A 75 -5.76 10.94 -14.39
N SER A 76 -5.83 12.21 -14.79
CA SER A 76 -6.73 13.20 -14.20
C SER A 76 -6.94 14.37 -15.17
N PRO A 77 -8.16 14.92 -15.26
CA PRO A 77 -8.41 16.17 -15.99
C PRO A 77 -7.69 17.37 -15.37
N VAL A 78 -7.28 17.26 -14.10
CA VAL A 78 -6.49 18.29 -13.41
C VAL A 78 -5.00 17.95 -13.55
N ALA A 79 -4.30 18.70 -14.39
CA ALA A 79 -2.88 18.46 -14.69
C ALA A 79 -1.98 18.43 -13.43
N LEU A 80 -2.33 19.20 -12.39
CA LEU A 80 -1.58 19.24 -11.13
C LEU A 80 -1.63 17.94 -10.33
N LEU A 81 -2.69 17.14 -10.50
CA LEU A 81 -2.89 15.87 -9.80
C LEU A 81 -2.22 14.69 -10.53
N LYS A 82 -1.92 14.85 -11.82
CA LYS A 82 -1.36 13.78 -12.64
C LYS A 82 0.01 13.33 -12.10
N ASP A 83 0.21 12.01 -12.08
CA ASP A 83 1.42 11.34 -11.57
C ASP A 83 1.76 11.61 -10.10
N LYS A 84 0.86 12.27 -9.35
CA LYS A 84 1.01 12.44 -7.91
C LYS A 84 0.68 11.13 -7.20
N GLU A 85 1.43 10.89 -6.14
CA GLU A 85 1.23 9.71 -5.29
C GLU A 85 1.25 10.08 -3.82
N MET A 86 0.61 9.23 -3.02
CA MET A 86 0.78 9.20 -1.58
C MET A 86 0.97 7.76 -1.11
N ASN A 87 1.63 7.62 0.02
CA ASN A 87 1.88 6.36 0.70
C ASN A 87 1.34 6.45 2.12
N CYS A 88 0.42 5.56 2.45
CA CYS A 88 -0.28 5.49 3.71
C CYS A 88 0.23 4.29 4.51
N LYS A 89 0.69 4.53 5.75
CA LYS A 89 1.12 3.49 6.69
C LYS A 89 0.07 3.32 7.78
N ILE A 90 -0.95 2.51 7.49
CA ILE A 90 -2.15 2.36 8.30
C ILE A 90 -1.87 1.35 9.43
N PRO A 91 -2.06 1.68 10.71
CA PRO A 91 -1.92 0.71 11.80
C PRO A 91 -2.84 -0.51 11.61
N VAL A 92 -2.39 -1.73 11.95
CA VAL A 92 -3.18 -2.96 11.76
C VAL A 92 -4.56 -2.87 12.44
N GLU A 93 -4.61 -2.26 13.63
CA GLU A 93 -5.84 -2.06 14.41
C GLU A 93 -6.90 -1.27 13.63
N GLU A 94 -6.45 -0.30 12.84
CA GLU A 94 -7.32 0.58 12.05
C GLU A 94 -7.61 -0.02 10.66
N ALA A 95 -6.66 -0.74 10.07
CA ALA A 95 -6.89 -1.48 8.83
C ALA A 95 -8.00 -2.54 8.97
N ALA A 96 -8.09 -3.19 10.14
CA ALA A 96 -9.17 -4.11 10.46
C ALA A 96 -10.56 -3.42 10.46
N ARG A 97 -10.64 -2.11 10.70
CA ARG A 97 -11.89 -1.34 10.67
C ARG A 97 -12.28 -0.94 9.26
N LEU A 98 -11.30 -0.64 8.40
CA LEU A 98 -11.52 -0.38 6.96
C LEU A 98 -12.21 -1.57 6.29
N SER A 99 -11.78 -2.79 6.62
CA SER A 99 -12.35 -4.01 6.04
C SER A 99 -13.78 -4.34 6.48
N LYS A 100 -14.29 -3.68 7.53
CA LYS A 100 -15.65 -3.89 8.06
C LYS A 100 -16.67 -2.92 7.45
N GLY A 101 -16.29 -2.11 6.47
CA GLY A 101 -17.18 -1.13 5.84
C GLY A 101 -17.61 -0.01 6.80
N SER A 102 -16.94 0.15 7.94
CA SER A 102 -17.14 1.33 8.77
C SER A 102 -16.60 2.53 8.02
N ALA A 103 -17.44 3.57 7.87
CA ALA A 103 -17.04 4.88 7.36
C ALA A 103 -15.97 5.45 8.30
N MET A 104 -14.72 5.12 8.01
CA MET A 104 -13.59 5.70 8.69
C MET A 104 -13.46 7.13 8.16
N ASP A 105 -13.29 8.08 9.07
CA ASP A 105 -13.15 9.47 8.70
C ASP A 105 -11.94 9.61 7.77
N THR A 106 -12.18 10.13 6.56
CA THR A 106 -11.16 10.29 5.51
C THR A 106 -9.97 11.11 6.03
N SER A 107 -10.23 12.02 6.97
CA SER A 107 -9.20 12.82 7.67
C SER A 107 -8.19 11.94 8.44
N THR A 108 -8.67 10.87 9.08
CA THR A 108 -7.87 9.99 9.93
C THR A 108 -6.95 9.12 9.08
N ILE A 109 -7.47 8.63 7.94
CA ILE A 109 -6.68 7.88 6.95
C ILE A 109 -5.57 8.77 6.38
N MET A 110 -5.91 10.01 6.03
CA MET A 110 -4.98 10.98 5.48
C MET A 110 -3.86 11.36 6.45
N GLY A 111 -4.10 11.31 7.77
CA GLY A 111 -3.08 11.47 8.80
C GLY A 111 -1.96 10.41 8.77
N TRP A 112 -2.24 9.24 8.18
CA TRP A 112 -1.24 8.18 7.99
C TRP A 112 -0.58 8.22 6.61
N CYS A 113 -0.98 9.16 5.75
CA CYS A 113 -0.48 9.30 4.40
C CYS A 113 0.60 10.38 4.29
N SER A 114 1.57 10.13 3.42
CA SER A 114 2.67 11.04 3.09
C SER A 114 2.91 11.04 1.59
N GLY A 115 3.44 12.15 1.04
CA GLY A 115 3.82 12.24 -0.36
C GLY A 115 3.14 13.37 -1.13
N SER A 116 3.56 13.51 -2.38
CA SER A 116 3.23 14.67 -3.23
C SER A 116 1.72 14.92 -3.42
N LEU A 117 0.89 13.87 -3.40
CA LEU A 117 -0.55 14.01 -3.54
C LEU A 117 -1.19 14.60 -2.28
N ILE A 118 -0.81 14.11 -1.09
CA ILE A 118 -1.40 14.63 0.17
C ILE A 118 -0.91 16.05 0.47
N ASP A 119 0.35 16.37 0.14
CA ASP A 119 0.89 17.72 0.30
C ASP A 119 0.14 18.73 -0.58
N LEU A 120 -0.16 18.33 -1.82
CA LEU A 120 -0.98 19.12 -2.72
C LEU A 120 -2.41 19.29 -2.18
N LEU A 121 -3.05 18.22 -1.73
CA LEU A 121 -4.40 18.29 -1.15
C LEU A 121 -4.47 19.22 0.08
N LYS A 122 -3.45 19.19 0.95
CA LYS A 122 -3.31 20.11 2.08
C LYS A 122 -3.15 21.56 1.60
N SER A 123 -2.31 21.79 0.60
CA SER A 123 -2.11 23.14 0.04
C SER A 123 -3.38 23.73 -0.59
N LEU A 124 -4.29 22.88 -1.06
CA LEU A 124 -5.58 23.28 -1.64
C LEU A 124 -6.70 23.41 -0.59
N GLY A 125 -6.41 23.14 0.69
CA GLY A 125 -7.41 23.16 1.76
C GLY A 125 -8.42 22.01 1.72
N ALA A 126 -8.15 20.96 0.93
CA ALA A 126 -9.04 19.80 0.80
C ALA A 126 -8.90 18.83 1.99
N VAL A 127 -7.84 18.97 2.79
CA VAL A 127 -7.52 18.12 3.94
C VAL A 127 -6.87 18.98 5.01
N SER A 128 -7.43 18.95 6.23
CA SER A 128 -6.94 19.69 7.42
C SER A 128 -6.32 18.75 8.43
#